data_AF-A0A4S4MA10-F1
#
_entry.id   AF-A0A4S4MA10-F1
#
_cell.length_a   1.000
_cell.length_b   1.000
_cell.length_c   1.000
_cell.angle_alpha   90.00
_cell.angle_beta   90.00
_cell.angle_gamma   90.00
#
_symmetry.space_group_name_H-M   'P 1'
#
loop_
_entity.id
_entity.type
_entity.pdbx_description
1 polymer ?
#
loop_
_entity_poly.entity_id
_entity_poly.type
_entity_poly.pdbx_seq_one_letter_code
_entity_poly.pdbx_strand_id
1 'polypeptide(L)'
;MASQARDDLELIFVPEDWIGQQKRFPSPKSTVPNYIHDARKNILAIPLVLAECLLPPDNLPVSQLLDLPLPPSSSALIFTDIAEWYSKDPPFLSPPTDLCHILKGQPVPPLAFLENLKTGFGQAWFDGNQFIVDPRFNESTSSERLPLWVLQFRLDIGRVRKIKGEWRTGLKWLTNLLGCPHIAHVEDVVQWAAMSADEGVPFSNELVHAVETFKAIGWNTRIQGVGPMQVEHLQSPRLAQLLGDNWIGASVMEAVLGGLLGRLERLPSHAKSVVIGTVGLFDAIMLSAKQDYGKNTNTNLPTVMLEYETRIKSSAAIAQLFLPVFVNENHWIACEIDFKSSTIAYGEHKFLILLRTRIADNLG
;
A
#
# COMPACT_ATOMS: atom_id res chain seq x y z
N MET A 1 -28.38 -37.24 1.21
CA MET A 1 -27.52 -36.03 1.19
C MET A 1 -26.52 -36.10 0.04
N ALA A 2 -27.03 -36.23 -1.19
CA ALA A 2 -26.23 -36.27 -2.42
C ALA A 2 -27.13 -35.72 -3.53
N SER A 3 -27.03 -34.42 -3.82
CA SER A 3 -27.55 -33.74 -5.03
C SER A 3 -27.51 -32.21 -4.82
N GLN A 4 -26.31 -31.66 -4.71
CA GLN A 4 -26.10 -30.21 -4.89
C GLN A 4 -24.67 -29.86 -5.31
N ALA A 5 -23.98 -30.81 -5.97
CA ALA A 5 -22.96 -30.46 -6.95
C ALA A 5 -23.70 -30.08 -8.25
N ARG A 6 -24.46 -28.98 -8.19
CA ARG A 6 -25.10 -28.40 -9.36
C ARG A 6 -24.02 -27.61 -10.07
N ASP A 7 -23.58 -28.12 -11.21
CA ASP A 7 -23.13 -27.35 -12.37
C ASP A 7 -22.71 -25.91 -12.06
N ASP A 8 -21.55 -25.76 -11.40
CA ASP A 8 -20.71 -24.59 -11.59
C ASP A 8 -20.10 -24.70 -13.00
N LEU A 9 -20.96 -24.80 -14.02
CA LEU A 9 -20.57 -24.51 -15.39
C LEU A 9 -20.03 -23.09 -15.32
N GLU A 10 -18.72 -22.94 -15.51
CA GLU A 10 -18.05 -21.66 -15.57
C GLU A 10 -18.83 -20.78 -16.54
N LEU A 11 -19.66 -19.89 -16.01
CA LEU A 11 -20.48 -19.02 -16.83
C LEU A 11 -19.50 -18.15 -17.61
N ILE A 12 -19.42 -18.35 -18.93
CA ILE A 12 -18.57 -17.55 -19.79
C ILE A 12 -19.30 -16.24 -20.08
N PHE A 13 -18.58 -15.12 -20.01
CA PHE A 13 -19.13 -13.82 -20.43
C PHE A 13 -19.36 -13.83 -21.96
N VAL A 14 -20.63 -13.71 -22.38
CA VAL A 14 -21.03 -13.61 -23.79
C VAL A 14 -21.29 -12.13 -24.12
N PRO A 15 -20.39 -11.42 -24.82
CA PRO A 15 -20.51 -9.99 -25.07
C PRO A 15 -21.86 -9.56 -25.66
N GLU A 16 -22.42 -10.35 -26.56
CA GLU A 16 -23.65 -10.08 -27.30
C GLU A 16 -24.87 -9.97 -26.37
N ASP A 17 -24.86 -10.69 -25.24
CA ASP A 17 -25.92 -10.65 -24.26
C ASP A 17 -25.87 -9.39 -23.40
N TRP A 18 -24.71 -8.73 -23.29
CA TRP A 18 -24.48 -7.67 -22.29
C TRP A 18 -24.21 -6.31 -22.89
N ILE A 19 -23.34 -6.24 -23.90
CA ILE A 19 -22.82 -5.01 -24.47
C ILE A 19 -23.80 -4.48 -25.53
N GLY A 20 -24.21 -3.21 -25.39
CA GLY A 20 -25.15 -2.54 -26.28
C GLY A 20 -26.62 -2.95 -26.09
N GLN A 21 -26.91 -3.87 -25.16
CA GLN A 21 -28.26 -4.41 -24.93
C GLN A 21 -29.11 -3.57 -23.97
N GLN A 22 -28.73 -2.31 -23.73
CA GLN A 22 -29.37 -1.39 -22.77
C GLN A 22 -29.48 -1.99 -21.35
N LYS A 23 -28.62 -2.95 -21.02
CA LYS A 23 -28.56 -3.54 -19.68
C LYS A 23 -27.85 -2.59 -18.73
N ARG A 24 -28.29 -2.59 -17.48
CA ARG A 24 -27.58 -1.88 -16.41
C ARG A 24 -26.44 -2.73 -15.89
N PHE A 25 -25.30 -2.10 -15.67
CA PHE A 25 -24.20 -2.73 -14.97
C PHE A 25 -24.63 -3.04 -13.51
N PRO A 26 -24.47 -4.27 -13.01
CA PRO A 26 -24.90 -4.62 -11.65
C PRO A 26 -24.24 -3.73 -10.59
N SER A 27 -25.04 -3.20 -9.67
CA SER A 27 -24.60 -2.38 -8.54
C SER A 27 -25.45 -2.73 -7.31
N PRO A 28 -24.85 -2.94 -6.12
CA PRO A 28 -23.47 -2.66 -5.73
C PRO A 28 -22.44 -3.68 -6.27
N LYS A 29 -21.13 -3.36 -6.16
CA LYS A 29 -20.02 -4.22 -6.63
C LYS A 29 -20.12 -5.68 -6.17
N SER A 30 -20.68 -5.95 -5.00
CA SER A 30 -20.90 -7.29 -4.45
C SER A 30 -21.91 -8.15 -5.22
N THR A 31 -22.68 -7.54 -6.14
CA THR A 31 -23.69 -8.24 -6.94
C THR A 31 -23.23 -8.53 -8.37
N VAL A 32 -22.03 -8.09 -8.74
CA VAL A 32 -21.47 -8.33 -10.08
C VAL A 32 -21.05 -9.81 -10.18
N PRO A 33 -21.63 -10.59 -11.10
CA PRO A 33 -21.19 -11.97 -11.31
C PRO A 33 -19.71 -12.06 -11.68
N ASN A 34 -19.01 -13.10 -11.18
CA ASN A 34 -17.55 -13.26 -11.37
C ASN A 34 -17.13 -13.19 -12.83
N TYR A 35 -17.89 -13.80 -13.76
CA TYR A 35 -17.56 -13.78 -15.19
C TYR A 35 -17.60 -12.38 -15.82
N ILE A 36 -18.48 -11.50 -15.33
CA ILE A 36 -18.51 -10.09 -15.75
C ILE A 36 -17.29 -9.36 -15.17
N HIS A 37 -16.93 -9.65 -13.93
CA HIS A 37 -15.74 -9.08 -13.29
C HIS A 37 -14.46 -9.48 -14.04
N ASP A 38 -14.33 -10.74 -14.42
CA ASP A 38 -13.16 -11.24 -15.15
C ASP A 38 -13.09 -10.70 -16.58
N ALA A 39 -14.21 -10.66 -17.30
CA ALA A 39 -14.28 -10.01 -18.61
C ALA A 39 -13.92 -8.51 -18.54
N ARG A 40 -14.40 -7.80 -17.50
CA ARG A 40 -14.03 -6.41 -17.22
C ARG A 40 -12.54 -6.26 -16.92
N LYS A 41 -11.95 -7.19 -16.16
CA LYS A 41 -10.51 -7.17 -15.87
C LYS A 41 -9.70 -7.39 -17.14
N ASN A 42 -10.15 -8.31 -18.02
CA ASN A 42 -9.47 -8.65 -19.27
C ASN A 42 -9.50 -7.49 -20.28
N ILE A 43 -10.64 -6.81 -20.46
CA ILE A 43 -10.74 -5.68 -21.40
C ILE A 43 -9.89 -4.47 -20.96
N LEU A 44 -9.69 -4.31 -19.66
CA LEU A 44 -8.83 -3.26 -19.09
C LEU A 44 -7.37 -3.70 -18.96
N ALA A 45 -7.03 -4.96 -19.21
CA ALA A 45 -5.66 -5.45 -19.06
C ALA A 45 -4.76 -4.84 -20.15
N ILE A 46 -3.64 -4.28 -19.72
CA ILE A 46 -2.62 -3.75 -20.62
C ILE A 46 -1.96 -4.94 -21.33
N PRO A 47 -1.88 -4.96 -22.67
CA PRO A 47 -1.17 -6.01 -23.39
C PRO A 47 0.26 -6.17 -22.88
N LEU A 48 0.71 -7.41 -22.62
CA LEU A 48 1.99 -7.69 -21.96
C LEU A 48 3.19 -7.00 -22.64
N VAL A 49 3.25 -7.07 -23.98
CA VAL A 49 4.30 -6.43 -24.80
C VAL A 49 4.33 -4.91 -24.62
N LEU A 50 3.16 -4.29 -24.41
CA LEU A 50 3.07 -2.85 -24.16
C LEU A 50 3.37 -2.51 -22.70
N ALA A 51 2.97 -3.36 -21.75
CA ALA A 51 3.23 -3.14 -20.32
C ALA A 51 4.73 -3.01 -20.03
N GLU A 52 5.56 -3.87 -20.64
CA GLU A 52 7.04 -3.82 -20.50
C GLU A 52 7.64 -2.51 -21.04
N CYS A 53 7.05 -1.92 -22.06
CA CYS A 53 7.51 -0.64 -22.62
C CYS A 53 6.95 0.57 -21.86
N LEU A 54 5.73 0.46 -21.34
CA LEU A 54 4.96 1.58 -20.80
C LEU A 54 5.13 1.78 -19.28
N LEU A 55 5.36 0.71 -18.53
CA LEU A 55 5.43 0.74 -17.06
C LEU A 55 6.84 0.38 -16.57
N PRO A 56 7.33 1.03 -15.50
CA PRO A 56 8.55 0.57 -14.84
C PRO A 56 8.33 -0.82 -14.23
N PRO A 57 9.30 -1.75 -14.34
CA PRO A 57 9.17 -3.07 -13.71
C PRO A 57 9.22 -2.93 -12.19
N ASP A 58 8.47 -3.75 -11.45
CA ASP A 58 8.31 -3.63 -9.98
C ASP A 58 9.63 -3.74 -9.19
N ASN A 59 10.63 -4.39 -9.78
CA ASN A 59 11.98 -4.55 -9.24
C ASN A 59 12.96 -3.44 -9.65
N LEU A 60 12.53 -2.42 -10.40
CA LEU A 60 13.37 -1.26 -10.73
C LEU A 60 13.83 -0.59 -9.43
N PRO A 61 15.14 -0.42 -9.19
CA PRO A 61 15.63 0.25 -7.98
C PRO A 61 15.00 1.61 -7.78
N VAL A 62 14.76 2.00 -6.52
CA VAL A 62 14.19 3.32 -6.19
C VAL A 62 15.04 4.45 -6.76
N SER A 63 16.38 4.34 -6.72
CA SER A 63 17.28 5.34 -7.33
C SER A 63 16.95 5.56 -8.81
N GLN A 64 16.87 4.47 -9.59
CA GLN A 64 16.52 4.52 -11.01
C GLN A 64 15.09 5.02 -11.25
N LEU A 65 14.13 4.65 -10.41
CA LEU A 65 12.76 5.18 -10.50
C LEU A 65 12.75 6.70 -10.34
N LEU A 66 13.53 7.26 -9.41
CA LEU A 66 13.57 8.71 -9.15
C LEU A 66 14.05 9.51 -10.37
N ASP A 67 14.90 8.92 -11.21
CA ASP A 67 15.42 9.52 -12.44
C ASP A 67 14.58 9.21 -13.68
N LEU A 68 13.77 8.14 -13.64
CA LEU A 68 12.96 7.71 -14.77
C LEU A 68 11.97 8.81 -15.23
N PRO A 69 12.05 9.33 -16.47
CA PRO A 69 11.04 10.25 -16.98
C PRO A 69 9.70 9.53 -17.07
N LEU A 70 8.71 10.06 -16.36
CA LEU A 70 7.32 9.63 -16.48
C LEU A 70 6.59 10.63 -17.38
N PRO A 71 5.45 10.26 -17.98
CA PRO A 71 4.65 11.23 -18.72
C PRO A 71 4.35 12.46 -17.83
N PRO A 72 4.00 13.63 -18.37
CA PRO A 72 3.63 14.77 -17.55
C PRO A 72 2.30 14.52 -16.81
N SER A 73 2.13 15.13 -15.63
CA SER A 73 0.82 15.19 -14.98
C SER A 73 0.07 16.43 -15.48
N SER A 74 -1.20 16.26 -15.80
CA SER A 74 -2.04 17.42 -16.10
C SER A 74 -2.45 18.12 -14.81
N SER A 75 -2.27 19.44 -14.77
CA SER A 75 -2.83 20.32 -13.73
C SER A 75 -4.17 20.94 -14.14
N ALA A 76 -4.66 20.62 -15.34
CA ALA A 76 -5.90 21.19 -15.86
C ALA A 76 -7.09 20.72 -15.02
N LEU A 77 -8.00 21.66 -14.72
CA LEU A 77 -9.31 21.33 -14.18
C LEU A 77 -10.12 20.65 -15.28
N ILE A 78 -10.57 19.43 -15.01
CA ILE A 78 -11.36 18.63 -15.96
C ILE A 78 -12.83 18.81 -15.60
N PHE A 79 -13.57 19.53 -16.45
CA PHE A 79 -15.00 19.80 -16.27
C PHE A 79 -15.90 18.95 -17.18
N THR A 80 -15.31 18.08 -18.00
CA THR A 80 -16.06 17.24 -18.94
C THR A 80 -16.78 16.10 -18.24
N ASP A 81 -17.94 15.72 -18.77
CA ASP A 81 -18.70 14.58 -18.27
C ASP A 81 -17.90 13.29 -18.52
N ILE A 82 -17.93 12.36 -17.56
CA ILE A 82 -17.34 11.03 -17.69
C ILE A 82 -17.84 10.31 -18.95
N ALA A 83 -19.09 10.50 -19.34
CA ALA A 83 -19.66 9.88 -20.53
C ALA A 83 -18.94 10.30 -21.83
N GLU A 84 -18.41 11.52 -21.90
CA GLU A 84 -17.69 12.05 -23.08
C GLU A 84 -16.30 11.41 -23.26
N TRP A 85 -15.78 10.73 -22.24
CA TRP A 85 -14.51 10.02 -22.30
C TRP A 85 -14.62 8.64 -22.94
N TYR A 86 -15.84 8.19 -23.25
CA TYR A 86 -16.09 6.89 -23.84
C TYR A 86 -16.67 7.04 -25.24
N SER A 87 -16.24 6.18 -26.17
CA SER A 87 -16.72 6.21 -27.55
C SER A 87 -17.05 4.83 -28.06
N LYS A 88 -18.09 4.77 -28.88
CA LYS A 88 -18.49 3.60 -29.67
C LYS A 88 -17.74 3.53 -31.00
N ASP A 89 -17.24 4.67 -31.47
CA ASP A 89 -16.61 4.76 -32.77
C ASP A 89 -15.23 4.10 -32.73
N PRO A 90 -14.84 3.35 -33.78
CA PRO A 90 -13.48 2.83 -33.89
C PRO A 90 -12.44 3.95 -34.07
N PRO A 91 -11.16 3.69 -33.76
CA PRO A 91 -10.08 4.59 -34.09
C PRO A 91 -10.05 4.84 -35.60
N PHE A 92 -9.78 6.09 -35.98
CA PHE A 92 -9.71 6.51 -37.38
C PHE A 92 -8.56 5.84 -38.16
N LEU A 93 -7.56 5.29 -37.46
CA LEU A 93 -6.37 4.69 -38.04
C LEU A 93 -6.12 3.31 -37.44
N SER A 94 -5.45 2.44 -38.21
CA SER A 94 -4.84 1.22 -37.69
C SER A 94 -3.99 1.56 -36.45
N PRO A 95 -3.83 0.63 -35.48
CA PRO A 95 -3.11 0.91 -34.24
C PRO A 95 -1.80 1.64 -34.58
N PRO A 96 -1.57 2.85 -34.05
CA PRO A 96 -0.38 3.60 -34.39
C PRO A 96 0.83 2.70 -34.17
N THR A 97 1.71 2.60 -35.17
CA THR A 97 2.98 1.87 -35.05
C THR A 97 3.81 2.38 -33.86
N ASP A 98 3.43 3.55 -33.32
CA ASP A 98 4.08 4.21 -32.19
C ASP A 98 3.14 4.60 -31.03
N LEU A 99 2.22 3.69 -30.66
CA LEU A 99 1.31 3.91 -29.52
C LEU A 99 2.08 4.20 -28.20
N CYS A 100 3.26 3.59 -28.02
CA CYS A 100 4.09 3.82 -26.84
C CYS A 100 4.58 5.27 -26.73
N HIS A 101 5.06 5.86 -27.83
CA HIS A 101 5.48 7.26 -27.83
C HIS A 101 4.30 8.20 -27.58
N ILE A 102 3.15 7.97 -28.22
CA ILE A 102 1.94 8.75 -28.02
C ILE A 102 1.56 8.76 -26.52
N LEU A 103 1.45 7.58 -25.91
CA LEU A 103 1.06 7.45 -24.50
C LEU A 103 2.09 8.03 -23.53
N LYS A 104 3.39 7.98 -23.87
CA LYS A 104 4.45 8.59 -23.07
C LYS A 104 4.50 10.12 -23.17
N GLY A 105 4.12 10.67 -24.32
CA GLY A 105 4.06 12.11 -24.56
C GLY A 105 2.82 12.79 -23.97
N GLN A 106 1.73 12.04 -23.78
CA GLN A 106 0.46 12.60 -23.31
C GLN A 106 0.44 12.92 -21.80
N PRO A 107 0.01 14.13 -21.40
CA PRO A 107 -0.31 14.44 -20.01
C PRO A 107 -1.39 13.52 -19.42
N VAL A 108 -1.04 12.81 -18.35
CA VAL A 108 -1.98 11.91 -17.65
C VAL A 108 -2.89 12.75 -16.74
N PRO A 109 -4.21 12.53 -16.75
CA PRO A 109 -5.15 13.20 -15.84
C PRO A 109 -4.81 12.96 -14.35
N PRO A 110 -5.33 13.81 -13.43
CA PRO A 110 -5.23 13.56 -12.00
C PRO A 110 -5.76 12.18 -11.59
N LEU A 111 -5.08 11.49 -10.66
CA LEU A 111 -5.44 10.13 -10.24
C LEU A 111 -6.88 10.03 -9.71
N ALA A 112 -7.33 11.02 -8.94
CA ALA A 112 -8.70 11.06 -8.41
C ALA A 112 -9.76 11.10 -9.55
N PHE A 113 -9.47 11.85 -10.61
CA PHE A 113 -10.32 11.88 -11.80
C PHE A 113 -10.32 10.52 -12.51
N LEU A 114 -9.16 9.88 -12.68
CA LEU A 114 -9.06 8.56 -13.31
C LEU A 114 -9.79 7.47 -12.52
N GLU A 115 -9.74 7.51 -11.18
CA GLU A 115 -10.50 6.60 -10.33
C GLU A 115 -12.01 6.82 -10.51
N ASN A 116 -12.47 8.08 -10.61
CA ASN A 116 -13.86 8.41 -10.94
C ASN A 116 -14.25 7.97 -12.36
N LEU A 117 -13.35 8.11 -13.34
CA LEU A 117 -13.56 7.61 -14.69
C LEU A 117 -13.73 6.07 -14.67
N LYS A 118 -12.92 5.36 -13.87
CA LYS A 118 -13.01 3.90 -13.68
C LYS A 118 -14.29 3.44 -13.00
N THR A 119 -14.91 4.25 -12.14
CA THR A 119 -16.22 3.89 -11.55
C THR A 119 -17.32 3.89 -12.61
N GLY A 120 -17.29 4.85 -13.54
CA GLY A 120 -18.23 4.93 -14.68
C GLY A 120 -18.01 3.90 -15.78
N PHE A 121 -16.82 3.29 -15.85
CA PHE A 121 -16.46 2.32 -16.91
C PHE A 121 -17.47 1.19 -17.10
N GLY A 122 -17.99 0.61 -16.01
CA GLY A 122 -18.85 -0.57 -16.10
C GLY A 122 -20.12 -0.31 -16.92
N GLN A 123 -20.78 0.82 -16.67
CA GLN A 123 -21.97 1.19 -17.44
C GLN A 123 -21.61 1.62 -18.86
N ALA A 124 -20.56 2.43 -19.04
CA ALA A 124 -20.12 2.83 -20.38
C ALA A 124 -19.81 1.63 -21.29
N TRP A 125 -19.16 0.60 -20.74
CA TRP A 125 -18.88 -0.64 -21.46
C TRP A 125 -20.18 -1.39 -21.84
N PHE A 126 -21.15 -1.50 -20.92
CA PHE A 126 -22.46 -2.09 -21.20
C PHE A 126 -23.28 -1.28 -22.20
N ASP A 127 -23.08 0.03 -22.27
CA ASP A 127 -23.73 0.91 -23.24
C ASP A 127 -23.16 0.76 -24.67
N GLY A 128 -22.13 -0.07 -24.84
CA GLY A 128 -21.50 -0.37 -26.13
C GLY A 128 -20.25 0.45 -26.43
N ASN A 129 -19.71 1.19 -25.46
CA ASN A 129 -18.46 1.92 -25.68
C ASN A 129 -17.27 0.95 -25.71
N GLN A 130 -16.43 1.08 -26.73
CA GLN A 130 -15.29 0.19 -26.98
C GLN A 130 -13.95 0.93 -26.94
N PHE A 131 -13.97 2.25 -26.80
CA PHE A 131 -12.78 3.10 -26.83
C PHE A 131 -12.85 4.19 -25.76
N ILE A 132 -11.69 4.69 -25.35
CA ILE A 132 -11.54 5.88 -24.52
C ILE A 132 -11.11 7.06 -25.39
N VAL A 133 -11.73 8.20 -25.20
CA VAL A 133 -11.37 9.49 -25.81
C VAL A 133 -10.95 10.41 -24.69
N ASP A 134 -10.01 11.31 -25.00
CA ASP A 134 -9.59 12.34 -24.09
C ASP A 134 -10.03 13.69 -24.64
N PRO A 135 -11.16 14.25 -24.15
CA PRO A 135 -11.73 15.47 -24.70
C PRO A 135 -10.79 16.67 -24.68
N ARG A 136 -9.73 16.64 -23.86
CA ARG A 136 -8.72 17.69 -23.77
C ARG A 136 -7.89 17.84 -25.05
N PHE A 137 -7.94 16.88 -25.96
CA PHE A 137 -7.21 16.90 -27.23
C PHE A 137 -8.13 17.00 -28.47
N ASN A 138 -9.44 17.28 -28.27
CA ASN A 138 -10.45 17.34 -29.34
C ASN A 138 -10.25 18.49 -30.35
N GLU A 139 -9.41 19.48 -30.06
CA GLU A 139 -9.14 20.58 -30.99
C GLU A 139 -8.22 20.18 -32.15
N SER A 140 -7.49 19.06 -32.02
CA SER A 140 -6.75 18.47 -33.12
C SER A 140 -7.69 17.62 -33.98
N THR A 141 -7.51 17.65 -35.30
CA THR A 141 -8.40 17.07 -36.33
C THR A 141 -8.63 15.55 -36.21
N SER A 142 -8.03 14.91 -35.21
CA SER A 142 -8.24 13.52 -34.84
C SER A 142 -8.41 13.43 -33.33
N SER A 143 -9.65 13.37 -32.84
CA SER A 143 -9.92 12.83 -31.50
C SER A 143 -9.35 11.40 -31.45
N GLU A 144 -8.17 11.25 -30.88
CA GLU A 144 -7.52 9.95 -30.76
C GLU A 144 -8.40 9.06 -29.88
N ARG A 145 -8.99 8.03 -30.50
CA ARG A 145 -9.73 6.98 -29.80
C ARG A 145 -8.73 5.90 -29.44
N LEU A 146 -8.55 5.71 -28.15
CA LEU A 146 -7.59 4.78 -27.59
C LEU A 146 -8.32 3.51 -27.11
N PRO A 147 -7.67 2.35 -27.09
CA PRO A 147 -8.25 1.15 -26.49
C PRO A 147 -8.61 1.34 -25.00
N LEU A 148 -9.63 0.63 -24.51
CA LEU A 148 -10.09 0.77 -23.11
C LEU A 148 -8.99 0.48 -22.06
N TRP A 149 -8.04 -0.39 -22.34
CA TRP A 149 -6.92 -0.67 -21.43
C TRP A 149 -6.03 0.55 -21.15
N VAL A 150 -6.07 1.60 -21.98
CA VAL A 150 -5.35 2.86 -21.74
C VAL A 150 -5.82 3.53 -20.45
N LEU A 151 -7.07 3.32 -20.02
CA LEU A 151 -7.54 3.76 -18.71
C LEU A 151 -6.71 3.15 -17.58
N GLN A 152 -6.45 1.84 -17.65
CA GLN A 152 -5.66 1.12 -16.67
C GLN A 152 -4.20 1.56 -16.68
N PHE A 153 -3.60 1.73 -17.87
CA PHE A 153 -2.25 2.31 -18.00
C PHE A 153 -2.14 3.67 -17.31
N ARG A 154 -3.08 4.59 -17.58
CA ARG A 154 -3.09 5.94 -16.98
C ARG A 154 -3.23 5.90 -15.46
N LEU A 155 -4.07 5.00 -14.93
CA LEU A 155 -4.20 4.76 -13.49
C LEU A 155 -2.88 4.28 -12.88
N ASP A 156 -2.24 3.30 -13.52
CA ASP A 156 -1.00 2.72 -13.02
C ASP A 156 0.14 3.73 -13.04
N ILE A 157 0.32 4.51 -14.12
CA ILE A 157 1.26 5.64 -14.14
C ILE A 157 0.93 6.69 -13.07
N GLY A 158 -0.35 7.00 -12.85
CA GLY A 158 -0.77 7.89 -11.77
C GLY A 158 -0.32 7.39 -10.39
N ARG A 159 -0.39 6.08 -10.14
CA ARG A 159 0.11 5.45 -8.91
C ARG A 159 1.64 5.45 -8.84
N VAL A 160 2.33 5.10 -9.92
CA VAL A 160 3.80 5.18 -10.01
C VAL A 160 4.28 6.58 -9.65
N ARG A 161 3.65 7.63 -10.18
CA ARG A 161 4.01 9.01 -9.83
C ARG A 161 3.81 9.34 -8.37
N LYS A 162 2.70 8.90 -7.78
CA LYS A 162 2.44 9.09 -6.35
C LYS A 162 3.56 8.46 -5.52
N ILE A 163 3.90 7.20 -5.79
CA ILE A 163 4.95 6.47 -5.10
C ILE A 163 6.33 7.11 -5.31
N LYS A 164 6.65 7.50 -6.55
CA LYS A 164 7.87 8.26 -6.87
C LYS A 164 7.94 9.58 -6.07
N GLY A 165 6.81 10.26 -5.88
CA GLY A 165 6.71 11.44 -5.04
C GLY A 165 6.99 11.15 -3.56
N GLU A 166 6.44 10.06 -3.02
CA GLU A 166 6.70 9.61 -1.64
C GLU A 166 8.18 9.31 -1.43
N TRP A 167 8.83 8.57 -2.34
CA TRP A 167 10.27 8.31 -2.30
C TRP A 167 11.12 9.58 -2.42
N ARG A 168 10.73 10.54 -3.27
CA ARG A 168 11.44 11.80 -3.41
C ARG A 168 11.37 12.64 -2.13
N THR A 169 10.22 12.65 -1.47
CA THR A 169 10.08 13.27 -0.14
C THR A 169 11.00 12.59 0.88
N GLY A 170 11.06 11.26 0.88
CA GLY A 170 11.96 10.50 1.74
C GLY A 170 13.44 10.80 1.49
N LEU A 171 13.86 10.87 0.23
CA LEU A 171 15.23 11.27 -0.12
C LEU A 171 15.54 12.68 0.36
N LYS A 172 14.63 13.64 0.14
CA LYS A 172 14.80 15.02 0.60
C LYS A 172 14.94 15.10 2.12
N TRP A 173 14.19 14.29 2.86
CA TRP A 173 14.30 14.23 4.31
C TRP A 173 15.68 13.69 4.74
N LEU A 174 16.17 12.61 4.12
CA LEU A 174 17.50 12.08 4.38
C LEU A 174 18.61 13.09 4.05
N THR A 175 18.52 13.79 2.92
CA THR A 175 19.53 14.79 2.55
C THR A 175 19.52 16.02 3.45
N ASN A 176 18.35 16.42 3.98
CA ASN A 176 18.29 17.44 5.03
C ASN A 176 19.02 17.00 6.30
N LEU A 177 18.82 15.75 6.76
CA LEU A 177 19.50 15.21 7.95
C LEU A 177 21.01 15.06 7.74
N LEU A 178 21.43 14.74 6.52
CA LEU A 178 22.84 14.66 6.15
C LEU A 178 23.47 16.05 5.98
N GLY A 179 22.71 17.14 5.88
CA GLY A 179 23.25 18.49 5.65
C GLY A 179 23.54 18.81 4.19
N CYS A 180 22.99 18.04 3.24
CA CYS A 180 23.16 18.20 1.79
C CYS A 180 21.84 18.37 1.02
N PRO A 181 20.95 19.32 1.42
CA PRO A 181 19.56 19.41 0.94
C PRO A 181 19.40 19.72 -0.55
N HIS A 182 20.47 20.15 -1.22
CA HIS A 182 20.49 20.52 -2.64
C HIS A 182 20.72 19.32 -3.56
N ILE A 183 21.14 18.18 -3.02
CA ILE A 183 21.41 16.97 -3.81
C ILE A 183 20.09 16.21 -4.05
N ALA A 184 19.76 15.97 -5.31
CA ALA A 184 18.49 15.35 -5.72
C ALA A 184 18.63 13.90 -6.19
N HIS A 185 19.85 13.43 -6.50
CA HIS A 185 20.13 12.09 -7.02
C HIS A 185 20.80 11.23 -5.94
N VAL A 186 20.42 9.95 -5.88
CA VAL A 186 20.88 9.02 -4.84
C VAL A 186 22.40 8.80 -4.93
N GLU A 187 22.93 8.68 -6.15
CA GLU A 187 24.34 8.46 -6.43
C GLU A 187 25.20 9.61 -5.88
N ASP A 188 24.77 10.84 -6.12
CA ASP A 188 25.45 12.05 -5.65
C ASP A 188 25.43 12.16 -4.12
N VAL A 189 24.34 11.76 -3.46
CA VAL A 189 24.26 11.76 -1.99
C VAL A 189 25.24 10.77 -1.38
N VAL A 190 25.36 9.56 -1.95
CA VAL A 190 26.31 8.55 -1.48
C VAL A 190 27.74 9.02 -1.67
N GLN A 191 28.06 9.61 -2.82
CA GLN A 191 29.39 10.17 -3.08
C GLN A 191 29.73 11.32 -2.12
N TRP A 192 28.78 12.23 -1.91
CA TRP A 192 28.93 13.34 -0.95
C TRP A 192 29.20 12.82 0.46
N ALA A 193 28.43 11.82 0.92
CA ALA A 193 28.63 11.23 2.24
C ALA A 193 30.02 10.59 2.38
N ALA A 194 30.51 9.88 1.37
CA ALA A 194 31.85 9.30 1.40
C ALA A 194 32.95 10.39 1.53
N MET A 195 32.86 11.46 0.73
CA MET A 195 33.80 12.59 0.81
C MET A 195 33.75 13.32 2.16
N SER A 196 32.54 13.54 2.69
CA SER A 196 32.37 14.22 3.98
C SER A 196 32.84 13.37 5.17
N ALA A 197 32.77 12.04 5.07
CA ALA A 197 33.34 11.14 6.09
C ALA A 197 34.86 11.28 6.16
N ASP A 198 35.56 11.38 5.01
CA ASP A 198 37.00 11.60 4.94
C ASP A 198 37.43 12.95 5.55
N GLU A 199 36.54 13.95 5.47
CA GLU A 199 36.72 15.29 6.07
C GLU A 199 36.32 15.34 7.56
N GLY A 200 35.85 14.24 8.14
CA GLY A 200 35.48 14.14 9.55
C GLY A 200 34.12 14.75 9.90
N VAL A 201 33.21 14.91 8.93
CA VAL A 201 31.84 15.39 9.18
C VAL A 201 31.05 14.29 9.91
N PRO A 202 30.48 14.56 11.09
CA PRO A 202 29.77 13.55 11.86
C PRO A 202 28.32 13.40 11.37
N PHE A 203 27.99 12.23 10.81
CA PHE A 203 26.61 11.77 10.62
C PHE A 203 26.49 10.30 11.00
N SER A 204 25.26 9.84 11.21
CA SER A 204 24.96 8.45 11.55
C SER A 204 25.12 7.56 10.31
N ASN A 205 25.84 6.45 10.44
CA ASN A 205 26.03 5.46 9.37
C ASN A 205 24.69 4.88 8.87
N GLU A 206 23.68 4.86 9.74
CA GLU A 206 22.32 4.44 9.40
C GLU A 206 21.68 5.33 8.35
N LEU A 207 21.98 6.63 8.31
CA LEU A 207 21.47 7.55 7.28
C LEU A 207 22.07 7.23 5.91
N VAL A 208 23.38 6.99 5.85
CA VAL A 208 24.06 6.61 4.60
C VAL A 208 23.53 5.27 4.10
N HIS A 209 23.43 4.28 5.00
CA HIS A 209 22.88 2.96 4.66
C HIS A 209 21.43 3.04 4.17
N ALA A 210 20.60 3.93 4.75
CA ALA A 210 19.24 4.17 4.29
C ALA A 210 19.22 4.71 2.85
N VAL A 211 20.10 5.65 2.50
CA VAL A 211 20.25 6.15 1.12
C VAL A 211 20.76 5.05 0.19
N GLU A 212 21.78 4.28 0.59
CA GLU A 212 22.30 3.17 -0.21
C GLU A 212 21.24 2.10 -0.49
N THR A 213 20.31 1.88 0.44
CA THR A 213 19.19 0.95 0.27
C THR A 213 18.33 1.32 -0.94
N PHE A 214 18.26 2.59 -1.34
CA PHE A 214 17.51 3.03 -2.53
C PHE A 214 18.08 2.42 -3.83
N LYS A 215 19.36 2.06 -3.85
CA LYS A 215 20.02 1.41 -5.00
C LYS A 215 19.69 -0.08 -5.12
N ALA A 216 19.28 -0.71 -4.01
CA ALA A 216 19.04 -2.14 -3.94
C ALA A 216 17.55 -2.50 -3.93
N ILE A 217 16.71 -1.68 -3.28
CA ILE A 217 15.29 -2.00 -3.13
C ILE A 217 14.50 -1.64 -4.39
N GLY A 218 13.76 -2.61 -4.93
CA GLY A 218 12.84 -2.36 -6.04
C GLY A 218 11.66 -1.51 -5.58
N TRP A 219 11.20 -0.57 -6.40
CA TRP A 219 10.22 0.44 -5.99
C TRP A 219 8.84 -0.09 -5.63
N ASN A 220 8.44 -1.27 -6.13
CA ASN A 220 7.15 -1.92 -5.86
C ASN A 220 7.31 -3.41 -5.51
N THR A 221 8.46 -3.79 -4.96
CA THR A 221 8.77 -5.18 -4.61
C THR A 221 8.16 -5.56 -3.27
N ARG A 222 7.71 -6.81 -3.15
CA ARG A 222 7.27 -7.38 -1.87
C ARG A 222 8.48 -7.65 -0.98
N ILE A 223 8.40 -7.20 0.26
CA ILE A 223 9.46 -7.43 1.25
C ILE A 223 9.14 -8.72 2.00
N GLN A 224 9.98 -9.73 1.80
CA GLN A 224 9.83 -11.01 2.48
C GLN A 224 10.46 -10.99 3.87
N GLY A 225 9.98 -11.89 4.75
CA GLY A 225 10.61 -12.15 6.04
C GLY A 225 10.36 -11.09 7.11
N VAL A 226 9.34 -10.25 6.95
CA VAL A 226 9.01 -9.22 7.95
C VAL A 226 7.75 -9.60 8.72
N GLY A 227 7.94 -10.08 9.95
CA GLY A 227 6.85 -10.37 10.88
C GLY A 227 6.61 -11.86 11.16
N PRO A 228 6.16 -12.22 12.38
CA PRO A 228 5.82 -13.59 12.76
C PRO A 228 4.52 -14.08 12.13
N MET A 229 3.59 -13.16 11.88
CA MET A 229 2.44 -13.39 11.00
C MET A 229 2.90 -12.98 9.63
N GLN A 230 2.79 -13.86 8.64
CA GLN A 230 3.12 -13.58 7.25
C GLN A 230 2.40 -12.30 6.82
N VAL A 231 3.03 -11.13 6.96
CA VAL A 231 2.52 -9.88 6.40
C VAL A 231 2.74 -10.04 4.91
N GLU A 232 1.87 -10.82 4.26
CA GLU A 232 2.03 -11.28 2.87
C GLU A 232 2.08 -10.13 1.85
N HIS A 233 1.96 -8.88 2.33
CA HIS A 233 1.65 -7.72 1.53
C HIS A 233 2.47 -6.47 1.88
N LEU A 234 3.55 -6.55 2.68
CA LEU A 234 4.43 -5.36 2.80
C LEU A 234 5.13 -5.12 1.46
N GLN A 235 4.74 -4.05 0.78
CA GLN A 235 5.40 -3.59 -0.43
C GLN A 235 6.35 -2.45 -0.10
N SER A 236 7.48 -2.38 -0.82
CA SER A 236 8.49 -1.35 -0.62
C SER A 236 8.00 0.10 -0.64
N PRO A 237 6.98 0.54 -1.41
CA PRO A 237 6.46 1.91 -1.33
C PRO A 237 6.07 2.31 0.10
N ARG A 238 5.62 1.35 0.91
CA ARG A 238 5.21 1.61 2.29
C ARG A 238 6.39 2.01 3.19
N LEU A 239 7.62 1.62 2.84
CA LEU A 239 8.81 2.01 3.59
C LEU A 239 9.13 3.50 3.45
N ALA A 240 8.67 4.18 2.39
CA ALA A 240 8.81 5.63 2.28
C ALA A 240 8.13 6.37 3.45
N GLN A 241 7.15 5.75 4.12
CA GLN A 241 6.51 6.31 5.32
C GLN A 241 7.48 6.41 6.51
N LEU A 242 8.54 5.61 6.55
CA LEU A 242 9.58 5.68 7.57
C LEU A 242 10.56 6.84 7.34
N LEU A 243 10.53 7.45 6.16
CA LEU A 243 11.47 8.47 5.72
C LEU A 243 10.76 9.83 5.64
N GLY A 244 10.58 10.47 6.80
CA GLY A 244 9.95 11.78 6.90
C GLY A 244 8.95 11.88 8.06
N ASP A 245 8.10 12.91 7.98
CA ASP A 245 7.10 13.21 9.01
C ASP A 245 5.75 12.54 8.74
N ASN A 246 5.76 11.44 7.98
CA ASN A 246 4.55 10.71 7.60
C ASN A 246 4.08 9.82 8.75
N TRP A 247 2.76 9.66 8.87
CA TRP A 247 2.20 8.67 9.78
C TRP A 247 2.55 7.25 9.31
N ILE A 248 3.07 6.45 10.24
CA ILE A 248 3.38 5.03 10.02
C ILE A 248 2.05 4.25 9.98
N GLY A 249 1.76 3.58 8.88
CA GLY A 249 0.60 2.69 8.80
C GLY A 249 0.79 1.38 9.57
N ALA A 250 -0.31 0.70 9.92
CA ALA A 250 -0.28 -0.59 10.63
C ALA A 250 0.64 -1.64 9.97
N SER A 251 0.65 -1.74 8.64
CA SER A 251 1.51 -2.68 7.92
C SER A 251 3.00 -2.41 8.10
N VAL A 252 3.39 -1.13 8.19
CA VAL A 252 4.78 -0.73 8.44
C VAL A 252 5.13 -0.92 9.91
N MET A 253 4.20 -0.66 10.82
CA MET A 253 4.39 -0.95 12.25
C MET A 253 4.61 -2.44 12.49
N GLU A 254 3.81 -3.31 11.87
CA GLU A 254 4.02 -4.77 11.93
C GLU A 254 5.40 -5.18 11.39
N ALA A 255 5.86 -4.51 10.34
CA ALA A 255 7.20 -4.72 9.80
C ALA A 255 8.30 -4.42 10.84
N VAL A 256 8.17 -3.29 11.53
CA VAL A 256 9.08 -2.87 12.61
C VAL A 256 9.05 -3.90 13.75
N LEU A 257 7.87 -4.33 14.17
CA LEU A 257 7.70 -5.33 15.24
C LEU A 257 8.30 -6.69 14.86
N GLY A 258 8.15 -7.10 13.60
CA GLY A 258 8.81 -8.29 13.06
C GLY A 258 10.33 -8.23 13.19
N GLY A 259 10.93 -7.09 12.85
CA GLY A 259 12.36 -6.86 13.04
C GLY A 259 12.79 -6.90 14.50
N LEU A 260 12.00 -6.31 15.40
CA LEU A 260 12.26 -6.34 16.84
C LEU A 260 12.14 -7.75 17.43
N LEU A 261 11.14 -8.52 17.02
CA LEU A 261 10.96 -9.92 17.41
C LEU A 261 12.14 -10.78 16.96
N GLY A 262 12.57 -10.66 15.69
CA GLY A 262 13.74 -11.39 15.20
C GLY A 262 15.03 -11.02 15.94
N ARG A 263 15.17 -9.77 16.42
CA ARG A 263 16.28 -9.36 17.29
C ARG A 263 16.14 -9.95 18.69
N LEU A 264 14.94 -9.96 19.26
CA LEU A 264 14.65 -10.51 20.57
C LEU A 264 14.97 -12.02 20.62
N GLU A 265 14.59 -12.77 19.60
CA GLU A 265 14.86 -14.22 19.47
C GLU A 265 16.36 -14.55 19.44
N ARG A 266 17.18 -13.64 18.89
CA ARG A 266 18.65 -13.75 18.90
C ARG A 266 19.28 -13.45 20.26
N LEU A 267 18.49 -13.02 21.25
CA LEU A 267 18.92 -12.72 22.62
C LEU A 267 18.24 -13.68 23.61
N PRO A 268 18.77 -14.90 23.83
CA PRO A 268 18.08 -15.95 24.58
C PRO A 268 17.68 -15.59 26.01
N SER A 269 18.41 -14.66 26.65
CA SER A 269 18.08 -14.16 27.98
C SER A 269 16.79 -13.34 27.98
N HIS A 270 16.57 -12.51 26.95
CA HIS A 270 15.41 -11.64 26.85
C HIS A 270 14.21 -12.36 26.23
N ALA A 271 14.44 -13.24 25.25
CA ALA A 271 13.38 -14.02 24.59
C ALA A 271 12.54 -14.88 25.55
N LYS A 272 13.12 -15.25 26.71
CA LYS A 272 12.42 -16.02 27.75
C LYS A 272 11.55 -15.15 28.66
N SER A 273 11.88 -13.87 28.81
CA SER A 273 11.24 -12.98 29.79
C SER A 273 10.38 -11.90 29.17
N VAL A 274 10.51 -11.65 27.86
CA VAL A 274 9.80 -10.58 27.16
C VAL A 274 8.98 -11.16 26.01
N VAL A 275 7.75 -10.66 25.87
CA VAL A 275 6.89 -10.89 24.72
C VAL A 275 6.63 -9.56 24.02
N ILE A 276 6.61 -9.58 22.68
CA ILE A 276 6.19 -8.43 21.88
C ILE A 276 4.85 -8.78 21.20
N GLY A 277 3.84 -7.96 21.45
CA GLY A 277 2.53 -7.97 20.83
C GLY A 277 2.57 -7.40 19.42
N THR A 278 1.78 -7.99 18.52
CA THR A 278 1.53 -7.47 17.17
C THR A 278 0.46 -6.37 17.18
N VAL A 279 0.29 -5.65 16.08
CA VAL A 279 -0.87 -4.76 15.88
C VAL A 279 -2.17 -5.57 15.90
N GLY A 280 -2.15 -6.79 15.35
CA GLY A 280 -3.29 -7.71 15.41
C GLY A 280 -3.75 -8.05 16.83
N LEU A 281 -2.83 -8.16 17.81
CA LEU A 281 -3.19 -8.33 19.22
C LEU A 281 -3.93 -7.09 19.75
N PHE A 282 -3.43 -5.90 19.45
CA PHE A 282 -4.09 -4.66 19.86
C PHE A 282 -5.51 -4.54 19.28
N ASP A 283 -5.68 -4.85 17.99
CA ASP A 283 -6.99 -4.84 17.33
C ASP A 283 -7.97 -5.81 18.00
N ALA A 284 -7.51 -7.01 18.37
CA ALA A 284 -8.31 -8.00 19.08
C ALA A 284 -8.73 -7.53 20.48
N ILE A 285 -7.84 -6.86 21.21
CA ILE A 285 -8.15 -6.25 22.52
C ILE A 285 -9.22 -5.17 22.36
N MET A 286 -9.05 -4.26 21.39
CA MET A 286 -9.99 -3.17 21.15
C MET A 286 -11.36 -3.65 20.70
N LEU A 287 -11.41 -4.68 19.85
CA LEU A 287 -12.66 -5.31 19.43
C LEU A 287 -13.38 -5.95 20.62
N SER A 288 -12.65 -6.67 21.47
CA SER A 288 -13.20 -7.32 22.66
C SER A 288 -13.70 -6.31 23.70
N ALA A 289 -12.97 -5.21 23.90
CA ALA A 289 -13.36 -4.14 24.80
C ALA A 289 -14.69 -3.47 24.39
N LYS A 290 -14.93 -3.31 23.09
CA LYS A 290 -16.20 -2.78 22.56
C LYS A 290 -17.40 -3.71 22.75
N GLN A 291 -17.18 -5.00 22.96
CA GLN A 291 -18.22 -6.02 23.06
C GLN A 291 -18.72 -6.27 24.50
N ASP A 292 -18.40 -5.41 25.48
CA ASP A 292 -18.85 -5.53 26.88
C ASP A 292 -18.49 -6.90 27.50
N TYR A 293 -17.26 -7.37 27.24
CA TYR A 293 -16.76 -8.71 27.61
C TYR A 293 -16.83 -9.03 29.12
N GLY A 294 -17.03 -8.02 29.98
CA GLY A 294 -17.25 -8.22 31.42
C GLY A 294 -18.57 -8.92 31.79
N LYS A 295 -19.52 -9.10 30.86
CA LYS A 295 -20.86 -9.66 31.15
C LYS A 295 -21.13 -11.06 30.58
N ASN A 296 -20.31 -11.56 29.64
CA ASN A 296 -20.49 -12.89 29.06
C ASN A 296 -19.22 -13.73 29.20
N THR A 297 -19.35 -14.80 29.97
CA THR A 297 -18.33 -15.76 30.36
C THR A 297 -17.61 -16.40 29.15
N ASN A 298 -16.28 -16.25 29.10
CA ASN A 298 -15.26 -17.15 28.52
C ASN A 298 -15.40 -17.77 27.12
N THR A 299 -16.49 -17.65 26.38
CA THR A 299 -16.68 -18.54 25.21
C THR A 299 -16.14 -18.02 23.88
N ASN A 300 -15.73 -16.74 23.75
CA ASN A 300 -15.32 -16.18 22.45
C ASN A 300 -14.14 -15.19 22.54
N LEU A 301 -13.03 -15.54 23.20
CA LEU A 301 -11.80 -14.75 23.04
C LEU A 301 -11.28 -14.92 21.59
N PRO A 302 -10.87 -13.83 20.91
CA PRO A 302 -10.18 -13.95 19.62
C PRO A 302 -8.99 -14.90 19.73
N THR A 303 -8.79 -15.77 18.73
CA THR A 303 -7.72 -16.78 18.72
C THR A 303 -6.35 -16.19 19.06
N VAL A 304 -6.03 -15.01 18.50
CA VAL A 304 -4.77 -14.32 18.79
C VAL A 304 -4.60 -14.00 20.28
N MET A 305 -5.65 -13.58 20.98
CA MET A 305 -5.57 -13.30 22.42
C MET A 305 -5.33 -14.59 23.22
N LEU A 306 -6.00 -15.69 22.86
CA LEU A 306 -5.79 -17.00 23.47
C LEU A 306 -4.37 -17.52 23.27
N GLU A 307 -3.77 -17.28 22.10
CA GLU A 307 -2.38 -17.65 21.82
C GLU A 307 -1.40 -16.89 22.73
N TYR A 308 -1.57 -15.57 22.87
CA TYR A 308 -0.75 -14.76 23.77
C TYR A 308 -0.96 -15.17 25.24
N GLU A 309 -2.20 -15.36 25.68
CA GLU A 309 -2.51 -15.82 27.04
C GLU A 309 -1.86 -17.18 27.33
N THR A 310 -2.01 -18.14 26.42
CA THR A 310 -1.41 -19.48 26.54
C THR A 310 0.11 -19.37 26.63
N ARG A 311 0.72 -18.58 25.75
CA ARG A 311 2.18 -18.35 25.76
C ARG A 311 2.64 -17.76 27.10
N ILE A 312 1.98 -16.71 27.59
CA ILE A 312 2.32 -16.05 28.86
C ILE A 312 2.16 -17.02 30.04
N LYS A 313 1.03 -17.74 30.12
CA LYS A 313 0.76 -18.68 31.23
C LYS A 313 1.67 -19.91 31.22
N SER A 314 2.05 -20.38 30.03
CA SER A 314 2.91 -21.56 29.87
C SER A 314 4.36 -21.34 30.32
N SER A 315 4.79 -20.08 30.48
CA SER A 315 6.16 -19.74 30.84
C SER A 315 6.20 -18.78 32.02
N ALA A 316 6.50 -19.32 33.21
CA ALA A 316 6.72 -18.52 34.42
C ALA A 316 7.90 -17.51 34.29
N ALA A 317 8.71 -17.64 33.24
CA ALA A 317 9.81 -16.73 32.96
C ALA A 317 9.34 -15.41 32.33
N ILE A 318 8.18 -15.39 31.65
CA ILE A 318 7.66 -14.19 31.00
C ILE A 318 7.27 -13.18 32.07
N ALA A 319 7.96 -12.04 32.06
CA ALA A 319 7.79 -10.96 33.01
C ALA A 319 7.08 -9.77 32.38
N GLN A 320 7.29 -9.53 31.07
CA GLN A 320 6.85 -8.32 30.39
C GLN A 320 6.21 -8.63 29.04
N LEU A 321 5.17 -7.87 28.70
CA LEU A 321 4.59 -7.79 27.37
C LEU A 321 4.68 -6.33 26.88
N PHE A 322 5.33 -6.12 25.74
CA PHE A 322 5.31 -4.84 25.03
C PHE A 322 4.37 -4.94 23.84
N LEU A 323 3.55 -3.94 23.57
CA LEU A 323 2.70 -3.91 22.38
C LEU A 323 2.53 -2.49 21.83
N PRO A 324 2.39 -2.33 20.50
CA PRO A 324 1.97 -1.06 19.93
C PRO A 324 0.51 -0.78 20.30
N VAL A 325 0.19 0.48 20.55
CA VAL A 325 -1.20 0.94 20.75
C VAL A 325 -1.46 2.10 19.79
N PHE A 326 -2.54 2.01 19.02
CA PHE A 326 -2.94 3.07 18.10
C PHE A 326 -4.03 3.94 18.74
N VAL A 327 -3.63 5.10 19.23
CA VAL A 327 -4.48 6.05 19.95
C VAL A 327 -5.12 7.02 18.97
N ASN A 328 -6.42 7.28 19.13
CA ASN A 328 -7.19 8.27 18.37
C ASN A 328 -7.07 8.16 16.84
N GLU A 329 -6.81 6.95 16.34
CA GLU A 329 -6.62 6.66 14.91
C GLU A 329 -5.53 7.50 14.24
N ASN A 330 -4.60 8.05 15.03
CA ASN A 330 -3.57 8.92 14.50
C ASN A 330 -2.22 8.78 15.18
N HIS A 331 -2.08 8.14 16.35
CA HIS A 331 -0.81 8.14 17.07
C HIS A 331 -0.44 6.74 17.57
N TRP A 332 0.79 6.30 17.31
CA TRP A 332 1.33 5.07 17.88
C TRP A 332 2.07 5.36 19.17
N ILE A 333 1.73 4.63 20.22
CA ILE A 333 2.47 4.60 21.48
C ILE A 333 2.94 3.17 21.78
N ALA A 334 4.01 3.05 22.56
CA ALA A 334 4.43 1.77 23.12
C ALA A 334 3.74 1.57 24.47
N CYS A 335 3.12 0.41 24.66
CA CYS A 335 2.56 -0.02 25.94
C CYS A 335 3.39 -1.18 26.50
N GLU A 336 3.64 -1.16 27.80
CA GLU A 336 4.29 -2.21 28.57
C GLU A 336 3.33 -2.72 29.64
N ILE A 337 3.22 -4.04 29.75
CA ILE A 337 2.54 -4.73 30.84
C ILE A 337 3.59 -5.55 31.58
N ASP A 338 3.85 -5.20 32.83
CA ASP A 338 4.75 -5.94 33.72
C ASP A 338 3.91 -6.82 34.65
N PHE A 339 3.96 -8.13 34.39
CA PHE A 339 3.22 -9.14 35.15
C PHE A 339 3.76 -9.36 36.56
N LYS A 340 5.03 -9.01 36.83
CA LYS A 340 5.62 -9.18 38.17
C LYS A 340 5.21 -8.05 39.09
N SER A 341 5.15 -6.83 38.58
CA SER A 341 4.75 -5.66 39.37
C SER A 341 3.26 -5.34 39.28
N SER A 342 2.51 -6.06 38.43
CA SER A 342 1.10 -5.80 38.12
C SER A 342 0.87 -4.36 37.68
N THR A 343 1.76 -3.86 36.81
CA THR A 343 1.68 -2.49 36.30
C THR A 343 1.52 -2.45 34.80
N ILE A 344 0.84 -1.40 34.34
CA ILE A 344 0.79 -1.00 32.94
C ILE A 344 1.49 0.34 32.85
N ALA A 345 2.43 0.44 31.91
CA ALA A 345 3.12 1.68 31.56
C ALA A 345 2.93 1.94 30.06
N TYR A 346 2.99 3.20 29.66
CA TYR A 346 2.99 3.57 28.25
C TYR A 346 3.96 4.73 28.01
N GLY A 347 4.62 4.71 26.85
CA GLY A 347 5.53 5.77 26.43
C GLY A 347 4.85 6.72 25.46
N GLU A 348 4.71 7.99 25.84
CA GLU A 348 4.29 9.06 24.94
C GLU A 348 5.52 9.85 24.46
N HIS A 349 5.61 10.09 23.15
CA HIS A 349 6.81 10.64 22.50
C HIS A 349 7.18 12.08 22.94
N LYS A 350 6.31 12.77 23.68
CA LYS A 350 6.54 14.14 24.17
C LYS A 350 7.07 14.21 25.60
N PHE A 351 6.86 13.17 26.40
CA PHE A 351 7.38 13.04 27.76
C PHE A 351 7.36 11.55 28.13
N LEU A 352 8.48 11.00 28.60
CA LEU A 352 8.46 9.76 29.39
C LEU A 352 7.80 10.08 30.75
N ILE A 353 6.49 10.32 30.76
CA ILE A 353 5.69 10.29 31.98
C ILE A 353 5.38 8.83 32.24
N LEU A 354 6.10 8.25 33.20
CA LEU A 354 5.77 6.95 33.80
C LEU A 354 4.47 7.11 34.61
N LEU A 355 3.33 7.12 33.93
CA LEU A 355 2.03 6.92 34.57
C LEU A 355 1.89 5.42 34.88
N ARG A 356 2.35 5.03 36.08
CA ARG A 356 2.15 3.68 36.60
C ARG A 356 0.74 3.58 37.18
N THR A 357 -0.15 2.91 36.48
CA THR A 357 -1.42 2.48 37.05
C THR A 357 -1.24 1.06 37.59
N ARG A 358 -1.44 0.85 38.90
CA ARG A 358 -1.51 -0.50 39.46
C ARG A 358 -2.81 -1.15 39.00
N ILE A 359 -2.71 -2.37 38.49
CA ILE A 359 -3.89 -3.22 38.29
C ILE A 359 -4.41 -3.52 39.70
N ALA A 360 -5.63 -3.07 40.03
CA ALA A 360 -6.25 -3.42 41.30
C ALA A 360 -6.39 -4.95 41.40
N ASP A 361 -6.13 -5.52 42.58
CA ASP A 361 -6.02 -6.97 42.87
C ASP A 361 -7.31 -7.81 42.69
N ASN A 362 -8.17 -7.48 41.74
CA ASN A 362 -9.44 -8.17 41.46
C ASN A 362 -9.36 -9.25 40.37
N LEU A 363 -8.15 -9.66 39.95
CA LEU A 363 -7.95 -10.82 39.06
C LEU A 363 -7.63 -12.06 39.91
N GLY A 364 -8.68 -12.61 40.53
CA GLY A 364 -8.68 -13.94 41.16
C GLY A 364 -9.08 -15.02 40.18
#